data_AF-M7STJ6-F1
#
_entry.id   AF-M7STJ6-F1
#
_cell.length_a   1.000
_cell.length_b   1.000
_cell.length_c   1.000
_cell.angle_alpha   90.00
_cell.angle_beta   90.00
_cell.angle_gamma   90.00
#
_symmetry.space_group_name_H-M   'P 1'
#
loop_
_entity.id
_entity.type
_entity.pdbx_description
1 polymer ?
#
loop_
_entity_poly.entity_id
_entity_poly.type
_entity_poly.pdbx_seq_one_letter_code
_entity_poly.pdbx_strand_id
1 'polypeptide(L)'
;MGGTPTVAPPSGKYEWLVIVPDKPGQQQKRLEVRPQHFAGLKNYIESGQFKSGGALLNSKPEDENDPTKFDFYGSTITIVAASREEVISILSNDIYTTSGVWDVEKAQIWPAKIAFRDP
;
A
#
# COMPACT_ATOMS: atom_id res chain seq x y z
N MET A 1 -13.68 12.06 -21.51
CA MET A 1 -13.55 11.12 -20.38
C MET A 1 -13.34 9.74 -20.98
N GLY A 2 -12.11 9.23 -20.97
CA GLY A 2 -11.71 8.03 -21.73
C GLY A 2 -10.72 7.16 -20.97
N GLY A 3 -10.82 7.12 -19.64
CA GLY A 3 -10.01 6.22 -18.83
C GLY A 3 -10.43 4.77 -19.04
N THR A 4 -9.48 3.86 -18.97
CA THR A 4 -9.76 2.43 -19.13
C THR A 4 -10.59 1.97 -17.93
N PRO A 5 -11.76 1.33 -18.13
CA PRO A 5 -12.56 0.80 -17.02
C PRO A 5 -11.71 -0.16 -16.18
N THR A 6 -11.79 -0.03 -14.86
CA THR A 6 -11.08 -0.94 -13.95
C THR A 6 -11.57 -2.37 -14.14
N VAL A 7 -10.64 -3.33 -14.27
CA VAL A 7 -10.99 -4.75 -14.34
C VAL A 7 -11.60 -5.16 -13.00
N ALA A 8 -12.82 -5.68 -13.05
CA ALA A 8 -13.54 -6.13 -11.86
C ALA A 8 -12.74 -7.21 -11.10
N PRO A 9 -12.77 -7.20 -9.76
CA PRO A 9 -12.22 -8.30 -8.97
C PRO A 9 -12.79 -9.67 -9.35
N PRO A 10 -12.03 -10.76 -9.18
CA PRO A 10 -12.55 -12.12 -9.29
C PRO A 10 -13.74 -12.36 -8.36
N SER A 11 -14.59 -13.34 -8.70
CA SER A 11 -15.73 -13.74 -7.86
C SER A 11 -15.28 -14.01 -6.42
N GLY A 12 -16.05 -13.52 -5.45
CA GLY A 12 -15.73 -13.65 -4.02
C GLY A 12 -14.66 -12.69 -3.50
N LYS A 13 -14.15 -11.76 -4.33
CA LYS A 13 -13.19 -10.73 -3.90
C LYS A 13 -13.74 -9.31 -4.13
N TYR A 14 -13.16 -8.37 -3.40
CA TYR A 14 -13.45 -6.94 -3.50
C TYR A 14 -12.17 -6.11 -3.52
N GLU A 15 -12.24 -4.88 -4.03
CA GLU A 15 -11.13 -3.93 -3.90
C GLU A 15 -11.20 -3.18 -2.58
N TRP A 16 -10.06 -3.03 -1.93
CA TRP A 16 -9.93 -2.37 -0.64
C TRP A 16 -8.99 -1.19 -0.76
N LEU A 17 -9.45 -0.01 -0.37
CA LEU A 17 -8.57 1.14 -0.14
C LEU A 17 -7.95 0.99 1.25
N VAL A 18 -6.62 0.94 1.27
CA VAL A 18 -5.83 0.73 2.48
C VAL A 18 -4.94 1.94 2.71
N ILE A 19 -5.02 2.50 3.90
CA ILE A 19 -4.03 3.44 4.43
C ILE A 19 -3.42 2.77 5.66
N VAL A 20 -2.11 2.55 5.63
CA VAL A 20 -1.36 1.98 6.75
C VAL A 20 -0.32 3.00 7.22
N PRO A 21 -0.45 3.55 8.44
CA PRO A 21 0.53 4.50 8.96
C PRO A 21 1.84 3.81 9.33
N ASP A 22 2.94 4.55 9.27
CA ASP A 22 4.18 4.16 9.90
C ASP A 22 4.08 4.42 11.42
N LYS A 23 4.77 3.61 12.22
CA LYS A 23 4.98 3.90 13.64
C LYS A 23 5.89 5.12 13.80
N PRO A 24 5.72 5.93 14.86
CA PRO A 24 6.56 7.10 15.10
C PRO A 24 8.06 6.76 15.14
N GLY A 25 8.89 7.55 14.47
CA GLY A 25 10.35 7.39 14.49
C GLY A 25 10.92 6.30 13.58
N GLN A 26 10.09 5.63 12.77
CA GLN A 26 10.53 4.49 11.96
C GLN A 26 11.06 4.84 10.56
N GLN A 27 11.24 6.13 10.23
CA GLN A 27 11.68 6.56 8.90
C GLN A 27 13.00 5.93 8.46
N GLN A 28 14.00 5.86 9.34
CA GLN A 28 15.28 5.25 9.01
C GLN A 28 15.12 3.75 8.69
N LYS A 29 14.36 3.02 9.52
CA LYS A 29 14.09 1.60 9.29
C LYS A 29 13.30 1.37 8.00
N ARG A 30 12.33 2.24 7.69
CA ARG A 30 11.60 2.20 6.43
C ARG A 30 12.55 2.26 5.25
N LEU A 31 13.46 3.23 5.23
CA LEU A 31 14.42 3.39 4.13
C LEU A 31 15.37 2.19 4.03
N GLU A 32 15.82 1.66 5.18
CA GLU A 32 16.69 0.48 5.27
C GLU A 32 16.06 -0.77 4.62
N VAL A 33 14.78 -1.03 4.85
CA VAL A 33 14.10 -2.24 4.37
C VAL A 33 13.26 -2.03 3.10
N ARG A 34 13.23 -0.81 2.55
CA ARG A 34 12.46 -0.44 1.35
C ARG A 34 12.75 -1.33 0.14
N PRO A 35 13.99 -1.73 -0.17
CA PRO A 35 14.26 -2.66 -1.26
C PRO A 35 13.57 -4.03 -1.08
N GLN A 36 13.61 -4.57 0.14
CA GLN A 36 12.98 -5.84 0.51
C GLN A 36 11.45 -5.73 0.43
N HIS A 37 10.89 -4.56 0.78
CA HIS A 37 9.46 -4.30 0.65
C HIS A 37 9.03 -4.43 -0.80
N PHE A 38 9.69 -3.70 -1.72
CA PHE A 38 9.37 -3.79 -3.15
C PHE A 38 9.57 -5.19 -3.72
N ALA A 39 10.60 -5.93 -3.28
CA ALA A 39 10.79 -7.32 -3.67
C ALA A 39 9.60 -8.21 -3.24
N GLY A 40 9.09 -8.02 -2.02
CA GLY A 40 7.91 -8.72 -1.49
C GLY A 40 6.61 -8.37 -2.23
N LEU A 41 6.50 -7.17 -2.79
CA LEU A 41 5.32 -6.73 -3.55
C LEU A 41 5.20 -7.38 -4.93
N LYS A 42 6.30 -7.86 -5.51
CA LYS A 42 6.37 -8.29 -6.92
C LYS A 42 5.25 -9.25 -7.31
N ASN A 43 5.05 -10.32 -6.53
CA ASN A 43 4.03 -11.33 -6.83
C ASN A 43 2.59 -10.76 -6.73
N TYR A 44 2.35 -9.83 -5.80
CA TYR A 44 1.04 -9.18 -5.67
C TYR A 44 0.73 -8.23 -6.82
N ILE A 45 1.75 -7.54 -7.34
CA ILE A 45 1.63 -6.67 -8.51
C ILE A 45 1.39 -7.51 -9.76
N GLU A 46 2.22 -8.54 -10.00
CA GLU A 46 2.12 -9.40 -11.19
C GLU A 46 0.81 -10.19 -11.25
N SER A 47 0.30 -10.66 -10.10
CA SER A 47 -1.02 -11.32 -10.03
C SER A 47 -2.19 -10.35 -10.15
N GLY A 48 -1.95 -9.04 -10.12
CA GLY A 48 -2.98 -8.01 -10.08
C GLY A 48 -3.77 -7.99 -8.78
N GLN A 49 -3.25 -8.61 -7.71
CA GLN A 49 -3.81 -8.49 -6.37
C GLN A 49 -3.60 -7.07 -5.82
N PHE A 50 -2.48 -6.43 -6.12
CA PHE A 50 -2.24 -5.02 -5.81
C PHE A 50 -2.48 -4.20 -7.08
N LYS A 51 -3.44 -3.27 -7.02
CA LYS A 51 -3.84 -2.46 -8.18
C LYS A 51 -3.13 -1.12 -8.26
N SER A 52 -2.72 -0.58 -7.12
CA SER A 52 -1.91 0.63 -6.98
C SER A 52 -1.28 0.65 -5.59
N GLY A 53 -0.16 1.36 -5.44
CA GLY A 53 0.52 1.49 -4.16
C GLY A 53 1.53 2.62 -4.16
N GLY A 54 1.76 3.23 -2.99
CA GLY A 54 2.72 4.31 -2.84
C GLY A 54 2.92 4.76 -1.40
N ALA A 55 3.87 5.67 -1.21
CA ALA A 55 4.03 6.36 0.06
C ALA A 55 2.90 7.38 0.27
N LEU A 56 2.36 7.42 1.48
CA LEU A 56 1.51 8.52 1.94
C LEU A 56 2.40 9.47 2.75
N LEU A 57 2.40 10.75 2.40
CA LEU A 57 3.28 11.77 2.97
C LEU A 57 2.46 12.77 3.79
N ASN A 58 3.03 13.28 4.88
CA ASN A 58 2.41 14.33 5.70
C ASN A 58 2.41 15.69 4.98
N SER A 59 3.37 15.90 4.10
CA SER A 59 3.55 17.13 3.33
C SER A 59 4.11 16.83 1.94
N LYS A 60 3.96 17.78 1.01
CA LYS A 60 4.54 17.67 -0.33
C LYS A 60 6.08 17.67 -0.21
N PRO A 61 6.80 16.70 -0.78
CA PRO A 61 8.25 16.65 -0.70
C PRO A 61 8.87 17.77 -1.56
N GLU A 62 10.04 18.25 -1.14
CA GLU A 62 10.82 19.25 -1.89
C GLU A 62 11.47 18.65 -3.15
N ASP A 63 11.89 17.39 -3.06
CA ASP A 63 12.41 16.59 -4.18
C ASP A 63 11.63 15.28 -4.23
N GLU A 64 10.96 15.00 -5.35
CA GLU A 64 10.14 13.78 -5.55
C GLU A 64 10.98 12.52 -5.85
N ASN A 65 12.28 12.67 -6.11
CA ASN A 65 13.18 11.58 -6.48
C ASN A 65 14.05 11.09 -5.32
N ASP A 66 14.05 11.79 -4.19
CA ASP A 66 14.84 11.45 -3.01
C ASP A 66 13.95 11.03 -1.81
N PRO A 67 13.70 9.72 -1.62
CA PRO A 67 12.93 9.20 -0.50
C PRO A 67 13.50 9.56 0.87
N THR A 68 14.78 9.94 0.97
CA THR A 68 15.37 10.35 2.24
C THR A 68 14.87 11.71 2.72
N LYS A 69 14.28 12.50 1.82
CA LYS A 69 13.67 13.82 2.10
C LYS A 69 12.17 13.76 2.35
N PHE A 70 11.55 12.58 2.24
CA PHE A 70 10.12 12.44 2.39
C PHE A 70 9.72 12.49 3.86
N ASP A 71 8.68 13.25 4.16
CA ASP A 71 8.00 13.21 5.46
C ASP A 71 6.87 12.17 5.39
N PHE A 72 7.21 10.94 5.78
CA PHE A 72 6.33 9.79 5.65
C PHE A 72 5.23 9.78 6.73
N TYR A 73 3.97 9.74 6.28
CA TYR A 73 2.87 9.29 7.13
C TYR A 73 2.78 7.76 7.15
N GLY A 74 2.99 7.12 5.99
CA GLY A 74 2.83 5.68 5.83
C GLY A 74 2.75 5.25 4.38
N SER A 75 1.83 4.34 4.07
CA SER A 75 1.58 3.84 2.72
C SER A 75 0.10 3.81 2.40
N THR A 76 -0.22 3.97 1.11
CA THR A 76 -1.55 3.77 0.55
C THR A 76 -1.49 2.66 -0.49
N ILE A 77 -2.47 1.76 -0.48
CA ILE A 77 -2.51 0.59 -1.37
C ILE A 77 -3.96 0.30 -1.75
N THR A 78 -4.21 -0.05 -3.01
CA THR A 78 -5.47 -0.70 -3.40
C THR A 78 -5.26 -2.20 -3.57
N ILE A 79 -5.92 -3.01 -2.74
CA ILE A 79 -5.72 -4.47 -2.65
C ILE A 79 -7.00 -5.20 -3.02
N VAL A 80 -6.89 -6.28 -3.80
CA VAL A 80 -7.97 -7.23 -4.06
C VAL A 80 -7.93 -8.36 -3.04
N ALA A 81 -8.98 -8.52 -2.25
CA ALA A 81 -9.06 -9.54 -1.20
C ALA A 81 -10.51 -9.97 -0.96
N ALA A 82 -10.71 -11.17 -0.44
CA ALA A 82 -11.99 -11.74 -0.07
C ALA A 82 -12.57 -11.11 1.20
N SER A 83 -11.72 -10.65 2.13
CA SER A 83 -12.15 -10.01 3.37
C SER A 83 -11.15 -9.01 3.92
N ARG A 84 -11.58 -8.24 4.93
CA ARG A 84 -10.70 -7.32 5.67
C ARG A 84 -9.57 -8.06 6.39
N GLU A 85 -9.83 -9.27 6.87
CA GLU A 85 -8.88 -10.13 7.58
C GLU A 85 -7.78 -10.62 6.63
N GLU A 86 -8.11 -10.93 5.38
CA GLU A 86 -7.10 -11.25 4.36
C GLU A 86 -6.22 -10.02 4.09
N VAL A 87 -6.79 -8.81 4.00
CA VAL A 87 -6.00 -7.57 3.88
C VAL A 87 -5.05 -7.41 5.06
N ILE A 88 -5.52 -7.58 6.29
CA ILE A 88 -4.67 -7.50 7.49
C ILE A 88 -3.57 -8.55 7.48
N SER A 89 -3.88 -9.78 7.08
CA SER A 89 -2.88 -10.86 6.96
C SER A 89 -1.80 -10.50 5.95
N ILE A 90 -2.17 -9.98 4.78
CA ILE A 90 -1.22 -9.50 3.77
C ILE A 90 -0.32 -8.41 4.35
N LEU A 91 -0.89 -7.37 4.98
CA LEU A 91 -0.12 -6.29 5.60
C LEU A 91 0.81 -6.81 6.71
N SER A 92 0.34 -7.75 7.52
CA SER A 92 1.09 -8.29 8.66
C SER A 92 2.33 -9.08 8.25
N ASN A 93 2.30 -9.68 7.05
CA ASN A 93 3.42 -10.43 6.49
C ASN A 93 4.42 -9.55 5.72
N ASP A 94 4.13 -8.27 5.49
CA ASP A 94 5.05 -7.35 4.82
C ASP A 94 6.30 -7.08 5.68
N ILE A 95 7.45 -6.86 5.04
CA ILE A 95 8.68 -6.51 5.75
C ILE A 95 8.54 -5.20 6.52
N TYR A 96 7.75 -4.23 6.06
CA TYR A 96 7.47 -3.04 6.84
C TYR A 96 6.73 -3.37 8.13
N THR A 97 5.85 -4.38 8.19
CA THR A 97 5.26 -4.78 9.46
C THR A 97 6.24 -5.57 10.32
N THR A 98 6.87 -6.60 9.76
CA THR A 98 7.73 -7.51 10.51
C THR A 98 9.03 -6.86 11.01
N SER A 99 9.48 -5.77 10.37
CA SER A 99 10.59 -4.92 10.86
C SER A 99 10.14 -3.77 11.78
N GLY A 100 8.84 -3.66 12.07
CA GLY A 100 8.28 -2.69 12.99
C GLY A 100 8.08 -1.29 12.41
N VAL A 101 8.04 -1.11 11.08
CA VAL A 101 7.73 0.15 10.41
C VAL A 101 6.23 0.42 10.41
N TRP A 102 5.41 -0.48 9.86
CA TRP A 102 3.97 -0.27 9.76
C TRP A 102 3.24 -0.51 11.09
N ASP A 103 2.24 0.33 11.35
CA ASP A 103 1.28 0.18 12.45
C ASP A 103 -0.04 -0.39 11.90
N VAL A 104 -0.06 -1.71 11.66
CA VAL A 104 -1.21 -2.42 11.07
C VAL A 104 -2.46 -2.33 11.95
N GLU A 105 -2.30 -2.19 13.28
CA GLU A 105 -3.42 -2.01 14.21
C GLU A 105 -4.20 -0.71 13.93
N LYS A 106 -3.51 0.32 13.41
CA LYS A 106 -4.10 1.60 13.01
C LYS A 106 -4.40 1.69 11.51
N ALA A 107 -4.31 0.58 10.76
CA ALA A 107 -4.64 0.58 9.35
C ALA A 107 -6.13 0.90 9.12
N GLN A 108 -6.37 1.87 8.23
CA GLN A 108 -7.70 2.20 7.73
C GLN A 108 -7.95 1.38 6.47
N ILE A 109 -9.00 0.55 6.49
CA ILE A 109 -9.27 -0.44 5.44
C ILE A 109 -10.74 -0.33 5.06
N TRP A 110 -11.02 0.10 3.83
CA TRP A 110 -12.36 0.35 3.34
C TRP A 110 -12.64 -0.43 2.06
N PRO A 111 -13.79 -1.10 1.92
CA PRO A 111 -14.20 -1.63 0.63
C PRO A 111 -14.46 -0.45 -0.32
N ALA A 112 -13.80 -0.43 -1.48
CA ALA A 112 -13.85 0.69 -2.42
C ALA A 112 -14.33 0.26 -3.81
N LYS A 113 -15.12 1.12 -4.47
CA LYS A 113 -15.39 1.02 -5.92
C LYS A 113 -14.58 2.09 -6.64
N ILE A 114 -13.48 1.68 -7.27
CA ILE A 114 -12.61 2.59 -8.02
C ILE A 114 -13.13 2.73 -9.45
N ALA A 115 -13.59 3.93 -9.80
CA ALA A 115 -14.30 4.19 -11.05
C ALA A 115 -13.40 4.20 -12.30
N PHE A 116 -12.14 4.64 -12.15
CA PHE A 116 -11.16 4.68 -13.25
C PHE A 116 -9.75 4.48 -12.69
N ARG A 117 -8.85 3.95 -13.54
CA ARG A 117 -7.40 3.97 -13.36
C ARG A 117 -6.79 4.25 -14.71
N ASP A 118 -6.00 5.30 -14.80
CA ASP A 118 -5.16 5.56 -15.98
C ASP A 118 -3.75 5.03 -15.70
N PRO A 119 -3.07 4.44 -16.71
CA PRO A 119 -1.67 4.03 -16.61
C PRO A 119 -0.73 5.16 -16.19
#